data_AF-A0A2Z6NWM5-F1
#
_entry.id   AF-A0A2Z6NWM5-F1
#
_cell.length_a   1.000
_cell.length_b   1.000
_cell.length_c   1.000
_cell.angle_alpha   90.00
_cell.angle_beta   90.00
_cell.angle_gamma   90.00
#
_symmetry.space_group_name_H-M   'P 1'
#
loop_
_entity.id
_entity.type
_entity.pdbx_description
1 polymer ?
#
loop_
_entity_poly.entity_id
_entity_poly.type
_entity_poly.pdbx_seq_one_letter_code
_entity_poly.pdbx_strand_id
1 'polypeptide(L)'
;MARSHLATQVPLKVSFLAWRLLRDKLPTKANLISRGILSVEDHFCAFGCGAVESAQHVFLSCSSYGSLWSLVSSWIGSSLVTTKTLSDHYIQFTTSACGTRACRSFMQLIWLACVWVVWT
;
A
#
# COMPACT_ATOMS: atom_id res chain seq x y z
N MET A 1 -8.31 33.45 -16.93
CA MET A 1 -8.15 32.94 -15.55
C MET A 1 -9.30 31.98 -15.26
N ALA A 2 -9.19 30.74 -15.73
CA ALA A 2 -10.18 29.69 -15.48
C ALA A 2 -9.47 28.58 -14.70
N ARG A 3 -9.71 28.53 -13.39
CA ARG A 3 -9.24 27.44 -12.53
C ARG A 3 -10.09 26.22 -12.87
N SER A 4 -9.49 25.26 -13.58
CA SER A 4 -10.10 23.99 -13.90
C SER A 4 -10.46 23.23 -12.60
N HIS A 5 -11.75 23.06 -12.35
CA HIS A 5 -12.33 22.28 -11.24
C HIS A 5 -12.16 20.75 -11.39
N LEU A 6 -11.10 20.28 -12.04
CA LEU A 6 -10.79 18.85 -12.22
C LEU A 6 -9.59 18.41 -11.36
N ALA A 7 -9.47 18.95 -10.16
CA ALA A 7 -8.50 18.49 -9.18
C ALA A 7 -9.01 17.18 -8.53
N THR A 8 -8.63 16.05 -9.14
CA THR A 8 -8.38 14.73 -8.52
C THR A 8 -9.36 14.22 -7.46
N GLN A 9 -10.17 13.24 -7.83
CA GLN A 9 -11.11 12.50 -6.96
C GLN A 9 -10.46 11.57 -5.90
N VAL A 10 -9.24 11.86 -5.45
CA VAL A 10 -8.59 11.12 -4.35
C VAL A 10 -8.43 12.04 -3.15
N PRO A 11 -8.99 11.71 -1.98
CA PRO A 11 -8.81 12.53 -0.78
C PRO A 11 -7.33 12.68 -0.44
N LEU A 12 -6.90 13.91 -0.09
CA LEU A 12 -5.48 14.21 0.22
C LEU A 12 -4.87 13.28 1.26
N LYS A 13 -5.66 12.85 2.26
CA LYS A 13 -5.23 11.89 3.29
C LYS A 13 -4.76 10.55 2.70
N VAL A 14 -5.42 10.06 1.66
CA VAL A 14 -5.08 8.78 1.00
C VAL A 14 -3.80 8.94 0.19
N SER A 15 -3.69 10.03 -0.58
CA SER A 15 -2.49 10.35 -1.34
C SER A 15 -1.27 10.55 -0.43
N PHE A 16 -1.45 11.22 0.70
CA PHE A 16 -0.39 11.42 1.69
C PHE A 16 0.02 10.11 2.38
N LEU A 17 -0.94 9.24 2.70
CA LEU A 17 -0.68 7.91 3.22
C LEU A 17 0.19 7.09 2.25
N ALA A 18 -0.21 7.03 0.97
CA ALA A 18 0.55 6.34 -0.07
C ALA A 18 1.96 6.91 -0.25
N TRP A 19 2.11 8.22 -0.22
CA TRP A 19 3.43 8.86 -0.28
C TRP A 19 4.31 8.46 0.92
N ARG A 20 3.75 8.42 2.14
CA ARG A 20 4.48 7.94 3.32
C ARG A 20 4.84 6.47 3.20
N LEU A 21 3.94 5.63 2.67
CA LEU A 21 4.17 4.21 2.44
C LEU A 21 5.36 3.98 1.51
N LEU A 22 5.34 4.61 0.33
CA LEU A 22 6.37 4.43 -0.69
C LEU A 22 7.76 4.96 -0.27
N ARG A 23 7.82 5.82 0.75
CA ARG A 23 9.08 6.34 1.31
C ARG A 23 9.49 5.67 2.62
N ASP A 24 8.76 4.64 3.04
CA ASP A 24 8.94 3.97 4.34
C ASP A 24 8.93 4.96 5.52
N LYS A 25 7.95 5.87 5.52
CA LYS A 25 7.72 6.89 6.55
C LYS A 25 6.43 6.71 7.33
N LEU A 26 5.78 5.56 7.16
CA LEU A 26 4.66 5.18 8.01
C LEU A 26 5.13 4.92 9.44
N PRO A 27 4.29 5.21 10.45
CA PRO A 27 4.62 4.92 11.84
C PRO A 27 4.43 3.42 12.15
N THR A 28 5.04 2.54 11.36
CA THR A 28 5.15 1.11 11.70
C THR A 28 6.03 0.96 12.93
N LYS A 29 5.85 -0.11 13.73
CA LYS A 29 6.67 -0.30 14.93
C LYS A 29 8.16 -0.33 14.62
N ALA A 30 8.58 -0.95 13.51
CA ALA A 30 9.99 -0.90 13.07
C ALA A 30 10.50 0.54 12.84
N ASN A 31 9.68 1.41 12.24
CA ASN A 31 10.04 2.81 12.00
C ASN A 31 9.98 3.68 13.27
N LEU A 32 9.20 3.29 14.27
CA LEU A 32 9.15 3.97 15.56
C LEU A 32 10.33 3.57 16.45
N ILE A 33 10.71 2.29 16.44
CA ILE A 33 11.91 1.78 17.11
C ILE A 33 13.18 2.43 16.55
N SER A 34 13.30 2.53 15.22
CA SER A 34 14.47 3.18 14.60
C SER A 34 14.58 4.69 14.92
N ARG A 35 13.50 5.31 15.41
CA ARG A 35 13.47 6.70 15.89
C ARG A 35 13.61 6.82 17.40
N GLY A 36 13.75 5.71 18.12
CA GLY A 36 13.81 5.68 19.58
C GLY A 36 12.48 6.03 20.28
N ILE A 37 11.35 5.89 19.59
CA ILE A 37 10.02 6.20 20.14
C ILE A 37 9.42 4.99 20.87
N LEU A 38 9.64 3.77 20.35
CA LEU A 38 9.17 2.52 20.95
C LEU A 38 10.34 1.65 21.41
N SER A 39 10.07 0.80 22.41
CA SER A 39 11.00 -0.22 22.87
C SER A 39 11.19 -1.32 21.83
N VAL A 40 12.36 -1.96 21.80
CA VAL A 40 12.67 -3.03 20.83
C VAL A 40 11.76 -4.24 21.06
N GLU A 41 11.28 -4.45 22.28
CA GLU A 41 10.37 -5.54 22.65
C GLU A 41 8.97 -5.36 22.01
N ASP A 42 8.58 -4.12 21.67
CA ASP A 42 7.27 -3.79 21.10
C ASP A 42 7.23 -3.85 19.57
N HIS A 43 8.04 -4.73 18.96
CA HIS A 43 8.25 -4.76 17.50
C HIS A 43 7.24 -5.62 16.72
N PHE A 44 6.42 -6.42 17.39
CA PHE A 44 5.52 -7.38 16.74
C PHE A 44 4.33 -6.72 16.03
N CYS A 45 3.95 -7.27 14.89
CA CYS A 45 2.84 -6.85 14.03
C CYS A 45 1.54 -6.63 14.83
N ALA A 46 0.90 -5.48 14.62
CA ALA A 46 -0.40 -5.15 15.20
C ALA A 46 -1.51 -6.14 14.84
N PHE A 47 -1.37 -6.88 13.73
CA PHE A 47 -2.30 -7.94 13.33
C PHE A 47 -2.06 -9.28 14.04
N GLY A 48 -1.13 -9.35 14.99
CA GLY A 48 -0.94 -10.51 15.85
C GLY A 48 -0.28 -11.72 15.18
N CYS A 49 0.29 -11.57 13.98
CA CYS A 49 0.92 -12.69 13.27
C CYS A 49 2.34 -13.04 13.76
N GLY A 50 2.84 -12.37 14.81
CA GLY A 50 4.13 -12.67 15.45
C GLY A 50 5.40 -12.24 14.70
N ALA A 51 5.28 -11.62 13.52
CA ALA A 51 6.42 -11.08 12.78
C ALA A 51 6.68 -9.60 13.12
N VAL A 52 7.85 -9.07 12.74
CA VAL A 52 8.19 -7.65 12.93
C VAL A 52 7.29 -6.76 12.06
N GLU A 53 6.73 -5.71 12.64
CA GLU A 53 5.89 -4.75 11.93
C GLU A 53 6.71 -3.79 11.07
N SER A 54 7.01 -4.20 9.83
CA SER A 54 7.48 -3.32 8.76
C SER A 54 6.37 -3.02 7.75
N ALA A 55 6.55 -1.98 6.93
CA ALA A 55 5.58 -1.67 5.89
C ALA A 55 5.49 -2.82 4.86
N GLN A 56 6.62 -3.39 4.47
CA GLN A 56 6.69 -4.53 3.56
C GLN A 56 5.95 -5.73 4.15
N HIS A 57 6.11 -5.97 5.46
CA HIS A 57 5.38 -7.04 6.12
C HIS A 57 3.88 -6.79 6.13
N VAL A 58 3.43 -5.68 6.70
CA VAL A 58 2.00 -5.32 6.82
C VAL A 58 1.28 -5.41 5.49
N PHE A 59 1.87 -4.85 4.44
CA PHE A 59 1.20 -4.74 3.15
C PHE A 59 1.45 -5.94 2.23
N LEU A 60 2.56 -6.67 2.29
CA LEU A 60 2.87 -7.70 1.28
C LEU A 60 2.92 -9.13 1.83
N SER A 61 3.35 -9.35 3.07
CA SER A 61 3.65 -10.70 3.58
C SER A 61 2.93 -11.11 4.87
N CYS A 62 2.19 -10.20 5.49
CA CYS A 62 1.40 -10.50 6.68
C CYS A 62 0.35 -11.56 6.37
N SER A 63 0.23 -12.59 7.20
CA SER A 63 -0.79 -13.64 7.00
C SER A 63 -2.22 -13.11 7.09
N SER A 64 -2.44 -12.02 7.84
CA SER A 64 -3.76 -11.43 8.03
C SER A 64 -4.25 -10.64 6.81
N TYR A 65 -3.35 -9.94 6.10
CA TYR A 65 -3.71 -9.02 5.00
C TYR A 65 -2.97 -9.26 3.69
N GLY A 66 -1.93 -10.09 3.65
CA GLY A 66 -1.14 -10.36 2.44
C GLY A 66 -1.94 -11.05 1.34
N SER A 67 -3.01 -11.78 1.70
CA SER A 67 -3.94 -12.39 0.75
C SER A 67 -4.83 -11.37 0.02
N LEU A 68 -4.94 -10.13 0.51
CA LEU A 68 -5.75 -9.07 -0.08
C LEU A 68 -5.39 -8.84 -1.55
N TRP A 69 -4.10 -8.77 -1.86
CA TRP A 69 -3.66 -8.52 -3.24
C TRP A 69 -4.02 -9.66 -4.18
N SER A 70 -3.94 -10.90 -3.71
CA SER A 70 -4.37 -12.06 -4.50
C SER A 70 -5.87 -12.04 -4.78
N LEU A 71 -6.68 -11.69 -3.77
CA LEU A 71 -8.13 -11.53 -3.92
C LEU A 71 -8.49 -10.41 -4.90
N VAL A 72 -7.84 -9.26 -4.77
CA VAL A 72 -8.07 -8.09 -5.64
C VAL A 72 -7.63 -8.39 -7.07
N SER A 73 -6.46 -9.00 -7.28
CA SER A 73 -6.00 -9.43 -8.61
C SER A 73 -6.93 -10.45 -9.25
N SER A 74 -7.45 -11.40 -8.47
CA SER A 74 -8.45 -12.36 -8.96
C SER A 74 -9.77 -11.68 -9.33
N TRP A 75 -10.24 -10.71 -8.55
CA TRP A 75 -11.47 -9.96 -8.82
C TRP A 75 -11.41 -9.16 -10.12
N ILE A 76 -10.27 -8.51 -10.39
CA ILE A 76 -10.09 -7.68 -11.59
C ILE A 76 -9.59 -8.47 -12.82
N GLY A 77 -9.29 -9.77 -12.66
CA GLY A 77 -8.74 -10.60 -13.73
C GLY A 77 -7.32 -10.22 -14.14
N SER A 78 -6.52 -9.63 -13.25
CA SER A 78 -5.11 -9.29 -13.53
C SER A 78 -4.17 -10.45 -13.18
N SER A 79 -2.98 -10.47 -13.79
CA SER A 79 -1.91 -11.36 -13.35
C SER A 79 -1.49 -11.07 -11.91
N LEU A 80 -1.09 -12.12 -11.18
CA LEU A 80 -0.49 -12.00 -9.86
C LEU A 80 0.87 -11.30 -9.96
N VAL A 81 1.08 -10.38 -9.02
CA VAL A 81 2.30 -9.56 -8.94
C VAL A 81 3.16 -10.11 -7.79
N THR A 82 4.27 -10.77 -8.12
CA THR A 82 5.25 -11.22 -7.12
C THR A 82 6.30 -10.15 -6.93
N THR A 83 6.24 -9.39 -5.84
CA THR A 83 7.13 -8.25 -5.63
C THR A 83 7.85 -8.28 -4.30
N LYS A 84 9.13 -7.92 -4.34
CA LYS A 84 10.01 -7.84 -3.17
C LYS A 84 9.89 -6.50 -2.44
N THR A 85 9.44 -5.45 -3.11
CA THR A 85 9.29 -4.10 -2.54
C THR A 85 7.92 -3.51 -2.82
N LEU A 86 7.49 -2.57 -1.97
CA LEU A 86 6.23 -1.83 -2.14
C LEU A 86 6.20 -0.97 -3.40
N SER A 87 7.34 -0.40 -3.79
CA SER A 87 7.47 0.39 -5.01
C SER A 87 7.30 -0.48 -6.25
N ASP A 88 7.93 -1.66 -6.27
CA ASP A 88 7.74 -2.63 -7.36
C ASP A 88 6.30 -3.11 -7.42
N HIS A 89 5.69 -3.38 -6.26
CA HIS A 89 4.27 -3.75 -6.15
C HIS A 89 3.37 -2.70 -6.80
N TYR A 90 3.56 -1.41 -6.45
CA TYR A 90 2.83 -0.31 -7.05
C TYR A 90 2.99 -0.26 -8.57
N ILE A 91 4.21 -0.34 -9.08
CA ILE A 91 4.48 -0.27 -10.53
C ILE A 91 3.81 -1.45 -11.25
N GLN A 92 4.09 -2.67 -10.80
CA GLN A 92 3.58 -3.88 -11.47
C GLN A 92 2.06 -3.97 -11.41
N PHE A 93 1.45 -3.70 -10.24
CA PHE A 93 0.00 -3.73 -10.07
C PHE A 93 -0.70 -2.71 -10.97
N THR A 94 -0.21 -1.47 -11.02
CA THR A 94 -0.83 -0.41 -11.83
C THR A 94 -0.69 -0.61 -13.34
N THR A 95 0.19 -1.51 -13.77
CA THR A 95 0.38 -1.88 -15.18
C THR A 95 -0.21 -3.25 -15.55
N SER A 96 -0.81 -3.98 -14.60
CA SER A 96 -1.14 -5.40 -14.77
C SER A 96 -2.37 -5.72 -15.63
N ALA A 97 -3.36 -4.83 -15.73
CA ALA A 97 -4.64 -5.14 -16.40
C ALA A 97 -4.73 -4.71 -17.88
N CYS A 98 -4.26 -3.50 -18.24
CA CYS A 98 -4.30 -3.01 -19.63
C CYS A 98 -3.38 -1.78 -19.82
N GLY A 99 -2.77 -1.64 -20.99
CA GLY A 99 -1.80 -0.57 -21.31
C GLY A 99 -2.37 0.84 -21.50
N THR A 100 -3.70 1.03 -21.37
CA THR A 100 -4.32 2.35 -21.54
C THR A 100 -4.12 3.25 -20.31
N ARG A 101 -4.11 4.57 -20.53
CA ARG A 101 -4.02 5.55 -19.43
C ARG A 101 -5.18 5.43 -18.44
N ALA A 102 -6.40 5.23 -18.96
CA ALA A 102 -7.59 5.07 -18.13
C ALA A 102 -7.51 3.82 -17.23
N CYS A 103 -7.08 2.69 -17.78
CA CYS A 103 -6.87 1.48 -16.98
C CYS A 103 -5.80 1.71 -15.90
N ARG A 104 -4.65 2.32 -16.25
CA ARG A 104 -3.61 2.63 -15.26
C ARG A 104 -4.16 3.51 -14.13
N SER A 105 -4.93 4.55 -14.45
CA SER A 105 -5.55 5.41 -13.44
C SER A 105 -6.54 4.64 -12.55
N PHE A 106 -7.33 3.73 -13.13
CA PHE A 106 -8.24 2.87 -12.36
C PHE A 106 -7.48 1.92 -11.42
N MET A 107 -6.41 1.27 -11.90
CA MET A 107 -5.58 0.39 -11.07
C MET A 107 -4.85 1.17 -9.96
N GLN A 108 -4.44 2.42 -10.21
CA GLN A 108 -3.92 3.31 -9.17
C GLN A 108 -4.95 3.57 -8.07
N LEU A 109 -6.21 3.80 -8.42
CA LEU A 109 -7.28 3.98 -7.45
C LEU A 109 -7.51 2.71 -6.61
N ILE A 110 -7.52 1.53 -7.23
CA ILE A 110 -7.65 0.26 -6.51
C ILE A 110 -6.48 0.07 -5.55
N TRP A 111 -5.25 0.31 -6.00
CA TRP A 111 -4.07 0.19 -5.15
C TRP A 111 -4.14 1.13 -3.94
N LEU A 112 -4.54 2.39 -4.16
CA LEU A 112 -4.72 3.37 -3.08
C LEU A 112 -5.83 2.95 -2.10
N ALA A 113 -6.92 2.38 -2.60
CA ALA A 113 -7.99 1.85 -1.76
C ALA A 113 -7.53 0.67 -0.90
N CYS A 114 -6.77 -0.27 -1.47
CA CYS A 114 -6.19 -1.39 -0.71
C CYS A 114 -5.24 -0.89 0.37
N VAL A 115 -4.37 0.09 0.04
CA VAL A 115 -3.46 0.69 1.01
C VAL A 115 -4.23 1.37 2.14
N TRP A 116 -5.30 2.08 1.81
CA TRP A 116 -6.18 2.69 2.80
C TRP A 116 -6.78 1.64 3.73
N VAL A 117 -7.38 0.57 3.17
CA VAL A 117 -8.02 -0.51 3.94
C VAL A 117 -7.05 -1.23 4.87
N VAL A 118 -5.83 -1.53 4.42
CA VAL A 118 -4.84 -2.22 5.26
C VAL A 118 -4.35 -1.32 6.40
N TRP A 119 -4.34 0.00 6.22
CA TRP A 119 -3.78 0.93 7.20
C TRP A 119 -4.81 1.50 8.19
N THR A 120 -6.10 1.41 7.89
CA THR A 120 -7.19 1.86 8.78
C THR A 120 -7.68 0.75 9.70
#